data_AF-A0A2D6TAX1-F1
#
_entry.id   AF-A0A2D6TAX1-F1
#
_cell.length_a   1.000
_cell.length_b   1.000
_cell.length_c   1.000
_cell.angle_alpha   90.00
_cell.angle_beta   90.00
_cell.angle_gamma   90.00
#
_symmetry.space_group_name_H-M   'P 1'
#
loop_
_entity.id
_entity.type
_entity.pdbx_description
1 polymer ?
#
loop_
_entity_poly.entity_id
_entity_poly.type
_entity_poly.pdbx_seq_one_letter_code
_entity_poly.pdbx_strand_id
1 'polypeptide(L)'
;MTAANPFAAHAETYTPRPVRTRQRRCTVRGSEAARQKRIDERNLLSARYRREEARRVAEALSSPLGRRLADLLASFDRLTIEDAEVMIDTIALQGWLLAADRELRHLALRLIDRRIARIRRVAGLPELDDPLPGAPDTAFLVIKRLLRVS
;
A
#
# COMPACT_ATOMS: atom_id res chain seq x y z
N MET A 1 -36.58 9.14 4.14
CA MET A 1 -37.03 8.87 5.51
C MET A 1 -37.64 7.47 5.52
N THR A 2 -36.92 6.46 5.99
CA THR A 2 -37.43 5.07 6.04
C THR A 2 -38.56 5.00 7.05
N ALA A 3 -39.77 4.68 6.59
CA ALA A 3 -40.95 4.56 7.44
C ALA A 3 -40.70 3.51 8.53
N ALA A 4 -40.84 3.93 9.80
CA ALA A 4 -40.74 3.03 10.93
C ALA A 4 -41.86 1.99 10.84
N ASN A 5 -41.50 0.70 10.85
CA ASN A 5 -42.45 -0.40 10.75
C ASN A 5 -43.41 -0.37 11.95
N PRO A 6 -44.73 -0.15 11.74
CA PRO A 6 -45.69 0.01 12.84
C PRO A 6 -45.87 -1.28 13.67
N PHE A 7 -45.58 -2.44 13.09
CA PHE A 7 -45.63 -3.73 13.79
C PHE A 7 -44.41 -3.95 14.69
N ALA A 8 -43.28 -3.30 14.42
CA ALA A 8 -42.09 -3.41 15.26
C ALA A 8 -42.33 -2.74 16.62
N ALA A 9 -42.97 -1.56 16.63
CA ALA A 9 -43.31 -0.85 17.87
C ALA A 9 -44.26 -1.67 18.75
N HIS A 10 -45.26 -2.32 18.16
CA HIS A 10 -46.20 -3.18 18.90
C HIS A 10 -45.51 -4.44 19.45
N ALA A 11 -44.67 -5.11 18.65
CA ALA A 11 -43.90 -6.27 19.10
C ALA A 11 -42.96 -5.94 20.29
N GLU A 12 -42.39 -4.74 20.33
CA GLU A 12 -41.54 -4.32 21.44
C GLU A 12 -42.28 -4.21 22.79
N THR A 13 -43.54 -3.78 22.78
CA THR A 13 -44.34 -3.60 24.00
C THR A 13 -44.76 -4.94 24.63
N TYR A 14 -45.05 -5.96 23.81
CA TYR A 14 -45.62 -7.23 24.28
C TYR A 14 -44.62 -8.39 24.36
N THR A 15 -43.40 -8.25 23.82
CA THR A 15 -42.39 -9.32 23.91
C THR A 15 -41.73 -9.33 25.30
N PRO A 16 -41.75 -10.46 26.04
CA PRO A 16 -41.10 -10.55 27.35
C PRO A 16 -39.62 -10.18 27.31
N ARG A 17 -39.17 -9.41 28.31
CA ARG A 17 -37.77 -8.94 28.45
C ARG A 17 -36.71 -10.03 28.21
N PRO A 18 -36.79 -11.26 28.76
CA PRO A 18 -35.75 -12.28 28.52
C PRO A 18 -35.67 -12.70 27.04
N VAL A 19 -36.79 -12.73 26.33
CA VAL A 19 -36.86 -13.07 24.89
C VAL A 19 -36.23 -11.97 24.05
N ARG A 20 -36.52 -10.68 24.36
CA ARG A 20 -35.91 -9.53 23.69
C ARG A 20 -34.38 -9.51 23.87
N THR A 21 -33.89 -9.80 25.08
CA THR A 21 -32.45 -9.84 25.36
C THR A 21 -31.75 -10.96 24.58
N ARG A 22 -32.38 -12.13 24.48
CA ARG A 22 -31.86 -13.25 23.68
C ARG A 22 -31.83 -12.91 22.19
N GLN A 23 -32.91 -12.34 21.65
CA GLN A 23 -32.99 -11.92 20.25
C GLN A 23 -31.92 -10.87 19.91
N ARG A 24 -31.76 -9.82 20.75
CA ARG A 24 -30.72 -8.80 20.58
C ARG A 24 -29.31 -9.40 20.60
N ARG A 25 -29.03 -10.36 21.49
CA ARG A 25 -27.74 -11.06 21.52
C ARG A 25 -27.48 -11.86 20.24
N CYS A 26 -28.49 -12.56 19.71
CA CYS A 26 -28.38 -13.29 18.45
C CYS A 26 -28.17 -12.36 17.24
N THR A 27 -28.87 -11.22 17.18
CA THR A 27 -28.70 -10.24 16.09
C THR A 27 -27.34 -9.56 16.15
N VAL A 28 -26.87 -9.16 17.34
CA VAL A 28 -25.53 -8.58 17.53
C VAL A 28 -24.45 -9.58 17.12
N ARG A 29 -24.50 -10.82 17.63
CA ARG A 29 -23.56 -11.89 17.24
C ARG A 29 -23.60 -12.17 15.74
N GLY A 30 -24.78 -12.17 15.12
CA GLY A 30 -24.93 -12.32 13.67
C GLY A 30 -24.28 -11.18 12.89
N SER A 31 -24.44 -9.94 13.37
CA SER A 31 -23.82 -8.75 12.76
C SER A 31 -22.30 -8.72 12.92
N GLU A 32 -21.78 -9.13 14.09
CA GLU A 32 -20.35 -9.26 14.36
C GLU A 32 -19.74 -10.37 13.52
N ALA A 33 -20.40 -11.54 13.42
CA ALA A 33 -19.95 -12.64 12.56
C ALA A 33 -19.94 -12.24 11.07
N ALA A 34 -20.96 -11.50 10.61
CA ALA A 34 -20.98 -10.98 9.24
C ALA A 34 -19.87 -9.96 8.98
N ARG A 35 -19.61 -9.06 9.94
CA ARG A 35 -18.49 -8.10 9.87
C ARG A 35 -17.15 -8.83 9.85
N GLN A 36 -16.96 -9.82 10.72
CA GLN A 36 -15.74 -10.61 10.78
C GLN A 36 -15.49 -11.36 9.48
N LYS A 37 -16.51 -12.03 8.92
CA LYS A 37 -16.42 -12.68 7.60
C LYS A 37 -15.96 -11.72 6.50
N ARG A 38 -16.47 -10.48 6.46
CA ARG A 38 -16.02 -9.45 5.50
C ARG A 38 -14.56 -9.06 5.70
N ILE A 39 -14.11 -8.95 6.95
CA ILE A 39 -12.70 -8.66 7.27
C ILE A 39 -11.81 -9.83 6.81
N ASP A 40 -12.23 -11.07 7.10
CA ASP A 40 -11.49 -12.28 6.73
C ASP A 40 -11.37 -12.42 5.20
N GLU A 41 -12.47 -12.21 4.48
CA GLU A 41 -12.49 -12.22 3.01
C GLU A 41 -11.60 -11.12 2.43
N ARG A 42 -11.69 -9.89 2.95
CA ARG A 42 -10.80 -8.79 2.55
C ARG A 42 -9.33 -9.16 2.78
N ASN A 43 -9.02 -9.74 3.93
CA ASN A 43 -7.65 -10.12 4.28
C ASN A 43 -7.14 -11.25 3.38
N LEU A 44 -7.98 -12.23 3.04
CA LEU A 44 -7.66 -13.30 2.11
C LEU A 44 -7.36 -12.76 0.70
N LEU A 45 -8.23 -11.92 0.16
CA LEU A 45 -8.03 -11.28 -1.15
C LEU A 45 -6.77 -10.42 -1.17
N SER A 46 -6.55 -9.64 -0.09
CA SER A 46 -5.33 -8.82 0.06
C SER A 46 -4.07 -9.68 0.11
N ALA A 47 -4.09 -10.81 0.82
CA ALA A 47 -2.97 -11.73 0.90
C ALA A 47 -2.68 -12.39 -0.46
N ARG A 48 -3.72 -12.82 -1.17
CA ARG A 48 -3.59 -13.39 -2.53
C ARG A 48 -2.98 -12.38 -3.50
N TYR A 49 -3.50 -11.16 -3.51
CA TYR A 49 -2.96 -10.08 -4.34
C TYR A 49 -1.48 -9.81 -4.05
N ARG A 50 -1.09 -9.69 -2.78
CA ARG A 50 0.32 -9.47 -2.39
C ARG A 50 1.24 -10.59 -2.87
N ARG A 51 0.79 -11.84 -2.82
CA ARG A 51 1.57 -13.00 -3.30
C ARG A 51 1.77 -12.96 -4.81
N GLU A 52 0.70 -12.73 -5.57
CA GLU A 52 0.81 -12.60 -7.04
C GLU A 52 1.69 -11.43 -7.42
N GLU A 53 1.56 -10.30 -6.72
CA GLU A 53 2.40 -9.13 -6.97
C GLU A 53 3.88 -9.40 -6.66
N ALA A 54 4.18 -10.08 -5.54
CA ALA A 54 5.53 -10.48 -5.21
C ALA A 54 6.12 -11.44 -6.27
N ARG A 55 5.31 -12.37 -6.78
CA ARG A 55 5.70 -13.28 -7.85
C ARG A 55 6.05 -12.52 -9.14
N ARG A 56 5.20 -11.59 -9.58
CA ARG A 56 5.46 -10.77 -10.78
C ARG A 56 6.74 -9.95 -10.65
N VAL A 57 6.98 -9.37 -9.47
CA VAL A 57 8.23 -8.64 -9.20
C VAL A 57 9.42 -9.59 -9.26
N ALA A 58 9.34 -10.77 -8.64
CA ALA A 58 10.42 -11.75 -8.68
C ALA A 58 10.72 -12.23 -10.12
N GLU A 59 9.69 -12.49 -10.92
CA GLU A 59 9.83 -12.84 -12.34
C GLU A 59 10.51 -11.71 -13.12
N ALA A 60 10.10 -10.45 -12.95
CA ALA A 60 10.74 -9.31 -13.61
C ALA A 60 12.21 -9.12 -13.19
N LEU A 61 12.51 -9.30 -11.90
CA LEU A 61 13.88 -9.22 -11.36
C LEU A 61 14.76 -10.41 -11.79
N SER A 62 14.18 -11.51 -12.26
CA SER A 62 14.94 -12.65 -12.80
C SER A 62 15.53 -12.40 -14.18
N SER A 63 15.10 -11.35 -14.88
CA SER A 63 15.67 -10.93 -16.17
C SER A 63 17.10 -10.38 -16.01
N PRO A 64 17.94 -10.33 -17.06
CA PRO A 64 19.29 -9.76 -16.97
C PRO A 64 19.34 -8.31 -16.48
N LEU A 65 18.43 -7.45 -16.98
CA LEU A 65 18.29 -6.07 -16.50
C LEU A 65 17.63 -6.01 -15.12
N GLY A 66 16.72 -6.93 -14.82
CA GLY A 66 16.12 -7.09 -13.50
C GLY A 66 17.13 -7.42 -12.40
N ARG A 67 18.13 -8.25 -12.70
CA ARG A 67 19.24 -8.54 -11.76
C ARG A 67 20.07 -7.28 -11.48
N ARG A 68 20.41 -6.52 -12.52
CA ARG A 68 21.10 -5.22 -12.35
C ARG A 68 20.28 -4.25 -11.50
N LEU A 69 18.95 -4.23 -11.66
CA LEU A 69 18.06 -3.45 -10.82
C LEU A 69 18.06 -3.95 -9.37
N ALA A 70 18.07 -5.26 -9.15
CA ALA A 70 18.15 -5.83 -7.80
C ALA A 70 19.46 -5.43 -7.10
N ASP A 71 20.59 -5.51 -7.81
CA ASP A 71 21.91 -5.10 -7.29
C ASP A 71 21.94 -3.60 -6.94
N LEU A 72 21.37 -2.76 -7.82
CA LEU A 72 21.20 -1.33 -7.56
C LEU A 72 20.37 -1.09 -6.29
N LEU A 73 19.22 -1.77 -6.15
CA LEU A 73 18.35 -1.62 -4.98
C LEU A 73 19.03 -2.10 -3.68
N ALA A 74 19.83 -3.16 -3.75
CA ALA A 74 20.62 -3.65 -2.62
C ALA A 74 21.68 -2.63 -2.17
N SER A 75 22.24 -1.84 -3.09
CA SER A 75 23.15 -0.75 -2.72
C SER A 75 22.48 0.31 -1.84
N PHE A 76 21.15 0.47 -1.96
CA PHE A 76 20.37 1.39 -1.13
C PHE A 76 20.03 0.84 0.26
N ASP A 77 20.48 -0.38 0.59
CA ASP A 77 20.11 -1.02 1.86
C ASP A 77 20.63 -0.29 3.10
N ARG A 78 21.69 0.50 2.95
CA ARG A 78 22.38 1.21 4.03
C ARG A 78 22.10 2.71 4.08
N LEU A 79 21.37 3.23 3.09
CA LEU A 79 21.08 4.67 3.01
C LEU A 79 20.11 5.09 4.11
N THR A 80 20.34 6.31 4.58
CA THR A 80 19.56 7.02 5.59
C THR A 80 18.83 8.21 4.96
N ILE A 81 18.16 9.02 5.78
CA ILE A 81 17.43 10.20 5.30
C ILE A 81 18.35 11.28 4.73
N GLU A 82 19.61 11.34 5.19
CA GLU A 82 20.61 12.31 4.76
C GLU A 82 21.22 11.96 3.39
N ASP A 83 21.06 10.70 2.95
CA ASP A 83 21.69 10.17 1.74
C ASP A 83 20.80 10.33 0.49
N ALA A 84 19.86 11.27 0.50
CA ALA A 84 18.94 11.52 -0.62
C ALA A 84 19.69 11.82 -1.92
N GLU A 85 20.69 12.70 -1.87
CA GLU A 85 21.53 13.06 -3.03
C GLU A 85 22.35 11.86 -3.53
N VAL A 86 22.90 11.06 -2.63
CA VAL A 86 23.64 9.84 -2.99
C VAL A 86 22.77 8.88 -3.79
N MET A 87 21.50 8.71 -3.38
CA MET A 87 20.54 7.88 -4.13
C MET A 87 20.27 8.45 -5.53
N ILE A 88 20.04 9.76 -5.64
CA ILE A 88 19.78 10.45 -6.91
C ILE A 88 20.98 10.29 -7.85
N ASP A 89 22.19 10.60 -7.38
CA ASP A 89 23.42 10.50 -8.16
C ASP A 89 23.68 9.07 -8.62
N THR A 90 23.49 8.09 -7.74
CA THR A 90 23.68 6.68 -8.08
C THR A 90 22.75 6.25 -9.20
N ILE A 91 21.49 6.70 -9.18
CA ILE A 91 20.50 6.41 -10.24
C ILE A 91 20.84 7.14 -11.53
N ALA A 92 21.29 8.40 -11.46
CA ALA A 92 21.67 9.20 -12.61
C ALA A 92 22.82 8.55 -13.42
N LEU A 93 23.73 7.84 -12.73
CA LEU A 93 24.82 7.09 -13.37
C LEU A 93 24.34 5.80 -14.07
N GLN A 94 23.11 5.33 -13.82
CA GLN A 94 22.58 4.10 -14.43
C GLN A 94 21.94 4.37 -15.80
N GLY A 95 22.75 4.78 -16.79
CA GLY A 95 22.26 5.04 -18.15
C GLY A 95 21.48 3.88 -18.78
N TRP A 96 21.80 2.63 -18.40
CA TRP A 96 21.07 1.45 -18.83
C TRP A 96 19.61 1.41 -18.34
N LEU A 97 19.32 2.00 -17.17
CA LEU A 97 17.97 2.03 -16.61
C LEU A 97 17.08 3.02 -17.36
N LEU A 98 17.65 4.13 -17.84
CA LEU A 98 16.94 5.06 -18.72
C LEU A 98 16.67 4.46 -20.10
N ALA A 99 17.59 3.66 -20.63
CA ALA A 99 17.46 2.96 -21.90
C ALA A 99 16.50 1.74 -21.84
N ALA A 100 16.14 1.29 -20.64
CA ALA A 100 15.23 0.17 -20.46
C ALA A 100 13.80 0.49 -20.91
N ASP A 101 13.02 -0.57 -21.12
CA ASP A 101 11.61 -0.45 -21.47
C ASP A 101 10.81 0.29 -20.38
N ARG A 102 9.62 0.74 -20.77
CA ARG A 102 8.75 1.52 -19.89
C ARG A 102 8.36 0.74 -18.64
N GLU A 103 8.07 -0.55 -18.75
CA GLU A 103 7.58 -1.36 -17.64
C GLU A 103 8.66 -1.52 -16.57
N LEU A 104 9.91 -1.80 -16.97
CA LEU A 104 11.03 -1.90 -16.06
C LEU A 104 11.32 -0.56 -15.37
N ARG A 105 11.22 0.57 -16.08
CA ARG A 105 11.35 1.91 -15.47
C ARG A 105 10.27 2.21 -14.44
N HIS A 106 9.03 1.81 -14.69
CA HIS A 106 7.93 1.95 -13.71
C HIS A 106 8.13 1.02 -12.52
N LEU A 107 8.58 -0.22 -12.76
CA LEU A 107 8.91 -1.15 -11.69
C LEU A 107 10.05 -0.61 -10.81
N ALA A 108 11.11 -0.09 -11.41
CA ALA A 108 12.23 0.52 -10.70
C ALA A 108 11.77 1.68 -9.83
N LEU A 109 11.02 2.64 -10.39
CA LEU A 109 10.49 3.78 -9.62
C LEU A 109 9.66 3.30 -8.42
N ARG A 110 8.79 2.31 -8.61
CA ARG A 110 7.95 1.76 -7.54
C ARG A 110 8.77 1.07 -6.43
N LEU A 111 9.84 0.36 -6.79
CA LEU A 111 10.71 -0.30 -5.82
C LEU A 111 11.57 0.71 -5.05
N ILE A 112 12.04 1.76 -5.73
CA ILE A 112 12.76 2.88 -5.12
C ILE A 112 11.84 3.65 -4.16
N ASP A 113 10.60 3.94 -4.55
CA ASP A 113 9.61 4.60 -3.69
C ASP A 113 9.39 3.84 -2.37
N ARG A 114 9.23 2.51 -2.45
CA ARG A 114 9.14 1.66 -1.23
C ARG A 114 10.38 1.78 -0.34
N ARG A 115 11.56 1.97 -0.94
CA ARG A 115 12.81 2.18 -0.20
C ARG A 115 12.82 3.54 0.49
N ILE A 116 12.45 4.60 -0.21
CA ILE A 116 12.32 5.95 0.34
C ILE A 116 11.32 5.96 1.50
N ALA A 117 10.13 5.36 1.32
CA ALA A 117 9.12 5.23 2.36
C ALA A 117 9.66 4.48 3.60
N ARG A 118 10.43 3.40 3.40
CA ARG A 118 11.09 2.68 4.50
C ARG A 118 12.09 3.58 5.25
N ILE A 119 12.94 4.31 4.53
CA ILE A 119 13.94 5.22 5.12
C ILE A 119 13.24 6.29 5.95
N ARG A 120 12.20 6.92 5.41
CA ARG A 120 11.39 7.94 6.11
C ARG A 120 10.73 7.38 7.36
N ARG A 121 10.13 6.18 7.28
CA ARG A 121 9.52 5.50 8.44
C ARG A 121 10.54 5.24 9.55
N VAL A 122 11.75 4.78 9.20
CA VAL A 122 12.83 4.55 10.17
C VAL A 122 13.27 5.86 10.83
N ALA A 123 13.24 6.98 10.10
CA ALA A 123 13.53 8.31 10.62
C ALA A 123 12.36 8.97 11.39
N GLY A 124 11.22 8.28 11.57
CA GLY A 124 10.04 8.83 12.25
C GLY A 124 9.28 9.89 11.45
N LEU A 125 9.52 9.97 10.13
CA LEU A 125 8.86 10.90 9.22
C LEU A 125 7.64 10.27 8.54
N PRO A 126 6.67 11.08 8.07
CA PRO A 126 5.60 10.60 7.20
C PRO A 126 6.16 9.91 5.95
N GLU A 127 5.60 8.75 5.58
CA GLU A 127 6.05 7.99 4.40
C GLU A 127 5.76 8.74 3.09
N LEU A 128 4.64 9.46 3.05
CA LEU A 128 4.21 10.32 1.96
C LEU A 128 4.34 11.77 2.40
N ASP A 129 5.07 12.54 1.61
CA ASP A 129 5.36 13.95 1.87
C ASP A 129 5.58 14.64 0.53
N ASP A 130 4.48 14.94 -0.13
CA ASP A 130 4.50 15.65 -1.40
C ASP A 130 4.80 17.13 -1.14
N PRO A 131 5.80 17.71 -1.83
CA PRO A 131 6.17 19.10 -1.63
C PRO A 131 5.03 20.01 -2.08
N LEU A 132 4.79 21.08 -1.32
CA LEU A 132 3.87 22.14 -1.71
C LEU A 132 4.38 22.87 -2.96
N PRO A 133 3.49 23.53 -3.74
CA PRO A 133 3.92 24.34 -4.87
C PRO A 133 5.00 25.36 -4.47
N GLY A 134 6.15 25.31 -5.13
CA GLY A 134 7.31 26.19 -4.85
C GLY A 134 8.29 25.65 -3.80
N ALA A 135 7.98 24.56 -3.12
CA ALA A 135 8.93 23.84 -2.28
C ALA A 135 9.90 23.01 -3.14
N PRO A 136 11.10 22.69 -2.63
CA PRO A 136 12.05 21.83 -3.35
C PRO A 136 11.47 20.43 -3.58
N ASP A 137 11.82 19.84 -4.72
CA ASP A 137 11.42 18.49 -5.08
C ASP A 137 12.00 17.46 -4.11
N THR A 138 11.21 16.44 -3.80
CA THR A 138 11.71 15.27 -3.07
C THR A 138 12.55 14.37 -3.96
N ALA A 139 13.40 13.53 -3.35
CA ALA A 139 14.19 12.53 -4.09
C ALA A 139 13.32 11.68 -5.03
N PHE A 140 12.11 11.32 -4.60
CA PHE A 140 11.15 10.60 -5.44
C PHE A 140 10.80 11.36 -6.72
N LEU A 141 10.49 12.66 -6.64
CA LEU A 141 10.14 13.47 -7.80
C LEU A 141 11.32 13.68 -8.75
N VAL A 142 12.52 13.88 -8.21
CA VAL A 142 13.75 13.96 -9.01
C VAL A 142 13.97 12.65 -9.77
N ILE A 143 13.90 11.51 -9.07
CA ILE A 143 14.09 10.18 -9.66
C ILE A 143 12.99 9.88 -10.71
N LYS A 144 11.73 10.23 -10.44
CA LYS A 144 10.63 10.07 -11.40
C LYS A 144 10.93 10.81 -12.71
N ARG A 145 11.45 12.04 -12.63
CA ARG A 145 11.86 12.83 -13.81
C ARG A 145 13.06 12.21 -14.51
N LEU A 146 14.08 11.77 -13.78
CA LEU A 146 15.26 11.09 -14.34
C LEU A 146 14.85 9.85 -15.15
N LEU A 147 13.93 9.04 -14.61
CA LEU A 147 13.44 7.83 -15.26
C LEU A 147 12.42 8.09 -16.38
N ARG A 148 12.00 9.34 -16.61
CA ARG A 148 10.97 9.72 -17.60
C ARG A 148 9.70 8.87 -17.47
N VAL A 149 9.27 8.68 -16.23
CA VAL A 149 8.03 7.98 -15.89
C VAL A 149 6.94 9.04 -15.72
N SER A 150 5.88 8.96 -16.53
CA SER A 150 4.72 9.87 -16.48
C SER A 150 3.72 9.40 -15.43
#